data_AF-A0A379WTB0-F1
#
_entry.id   AF-A0A379WTB0-F1
#
_cell.length_a   1.000
_cell.length_b   1.000
_cell.length_c   1.000
_cell.angle_alpha   90.00
_cell.angle_beta   90.00
_cell.angle_gamma   90.00
#
_symmetry.space_group_name_H-M   'P 1'
#
loop_
_entity.id
_entity.type
_entity.pdbx_description
1 polymer ?
#
loop_
_entity_poly.entity_id
_entity_poly.type
_entity_poly.pdbx_seq_one_letter_code
_entity_poly.pdbx_strand_id
1 'polypeptide(L)'
;MTGTKHKANSELIGQGLGNMVAPFFGGITATAAIARSAANVRAGATSPVSAVIHAILVILALLVLAPLLSWLPLSAMAALLLMVAWNMSEAHKVVESVTPCAERRHYRLCCCACH
;
A
#
# COMPACT_ATOMS: atom_id res chain seq x y z
N MET A 1 8.18 -10.62 1.33
CA MET A 1 7.09 -10.64 2.33
C MET A 1 6.92 -12.07 2.83
N THR A 2 7.53 -12.35 3.99
CA THR A 2 7.38 -13.48 4.95
C THR A 2 7.30 -14.96 4.51
N GLY A 3 7.14 -15.33 3.23
CA GLY A 3 7.18 -16.75 2.79
C GLY A 3 6.04 -17.64 3.31
N THR A 4 5.08 -17.05 4.01
CA THR A 4 3.90 -17.72 4.59
C THR A 4 2.75 -17.78 3.58
N LYS A 5 2.00 -18.89 3.56
CA LYS A 5 0.80 -19.06 2.73
C LYS A 5 -0.29 -18.07 3.19
N HIS A 6 -0.39 -16.92 2.52
CA HIS A 6 -1.51 -16.00 2.72
C HIS A 6 -2.78 -16.58 2.07
N LYS A 7 -3.86 -16.68 2.83
CA LYS A 7 -5.17 -17.08 2.31
C LYS A 7 -5.81 -15.88 1.62
N ALA A 8 -5.56 -15.74 0.31
CA ALA A 8 -6.10 -14.64 -0.50
C ALA A 8 -7.63 -14.48 -0.36
N ASN A 9 -8.37 -15.58 -0.24
CA ASN A 9 -9.82 -15.53 -0.07
C ASN A 9 -10.25 -14.90 1.27
N SER A 10 -9.53 -15.18 2.36
CA SER A 10 -9.80 -14.58 3.68
C SER A 10 -9.45 -13.10 3.70
N GLU A 11 -8.39 -12.69 3.02
CA GLU A 11 -8.02 -11.28 2.84
C GLU A 11 -9.08 -10.53 2.03
N LEU A 12 -9.56 -11.14 0.93
CA LEU A 12 -10.59 -10.55 0.07
C LEU A 12 -11.92 -10.37 0.79
N ILE A 13 -12.36 -11.37 1.56
CA ILE A 13 -13.57 -11.27 2.40
C ILE A 13 -13.39 -10.18 3.46
N GLY A 14 -12.22 -10.09 4.08
CA GLY A 14 -11.90 -9.04 5.06
C GLY A 14 -11.99 -7.63 4.49
N GLN A 15 -11.38 -7.39 3.31
CA GLN A 15 -11.44 -6.09 2.64
C GLN A 15 -12.84 -5.77 2.13
N GLY A 16 -13.57 -6.77 1.60
CA GLY A 16 -14.96 -6.62 1.16
C GLY A 16 -15.88 -6.22 2.32
N LEU A 17 -15.77 -6.89 3.46
CA LEU A 17 -16.54 -6.54 4.66
C LEU A 17 -16.16 -5.16 5.18
N GLY A 18 -14.87 -4.83 5.22
CA GLY A 18 -14.38 -3.51 5.62
C GLY A 18 -14.95 -2.40 4.75
N ASN A 19 -15.00 -2.59 3.43
CA ASN A 19 -15.52 -1.61 2.48
C ASN A 19 -17.05 -1.51 2.47
N MET A 20 -17.76 -2.55 2.92
CA MET A 20 -19.20 -2.46 3.19
C MET A 20 -19.48 -1.65 4.46
N VAL A 21 -18.66 -1.81 5.51
CA VAL A 21 -18.89 -1.14 6.81
C VAL A 21 -18.38 0.31 6.84
N ALA A 22 -17.24 0.61 6.19
CA ALA A 22 -16.60 1.93 6.18
C ALA A 22 -17.53 3.12 5.82
N PRO A 23 -18.37 3.06 4.76
CA PRO A 23 -19.22 4.20 4.38
C PRO A 23 -20.29 4.54 5.43
N PHE A 24 -20.71 3.59 6.28
CA PHE A 24 -21.66 3.87 7.36
C PHE A 24 -21.10 4.81 8.45
N PHE A 25 -19.77 4.92 8.55
CA PHE A 25 -19.08 5.82 9.48
C PHE A 25 -18.48 7.06 8.79
N GLY A 26 -18.87 7.34 7.53
CA GLY A 26 -18.28 8.41 6.71
C GLY A 26 -16.88 8.07 6.19
N GLY A 27 -16.48 6.80 6.24
CA GLY A 27 -15.19 6.31 5.74
C GLY A 27 -15.17 6.15 4.22
N ILE A 28 -14.00 6.33 3.64
CA ILE A 28 -13.73 6.06 2.22
C ILE A 28 -13.38 4.59 2.00
N THR A 29 -13.44 4.14 0.74
CA THR A 29 -13.02 2.78 0.37
C THR A 29 -11.57 2.53 0.82
N ALA A 30 -11.35 1.40 1.50
CA ALA A 30 -10.05 0.96 1.93
C ALA A 30 -9.46 0.00 0.90
N THR A 31 -8.17 0.18 0.63
CA THR A 31 -7.37 -0.72 -0.20
C THR A 31 -6.14 -1.17 0.58
N ALA A 32 -5.51 -2.26 0.14
CA ALA A 32 -4.25 -2.73 0.70
C ALA A 32 -3.18 -1.64 0.57
N ALA A 33 -2.83 -1.00 1.69
CA ALA A 33 -1.84 0.08 1.74
C ALA A 33 -0.41 -0.49 1.74
N ILE A 34 0.10 -0.83 0.55
CA ILE A 34 1.44 -1.42 0.35
C ILE A 34 2.52 -0.56 1.00
N ALA A 35 2.44 0.76 0.85
CA ALA A 35 3.39 1.69 1.46
C ALA A 35 3.47 1.56 2.99
N ARG A 36 2.33 1.42 3.66
CA ARG A 36 2.28 1.23 5.12
C ARG A 36 2.87 -0.10 5.52
N SER A 37 2.49 -1.18 4.83
CA SER A 37 3.02 -2.52 5.11
C SER A 37 4.53 -2.58 4.91
N ALA A 38 5.07 -1.91 3.88
CA ALA A 38 6.50 -1.83 3.63
C ALA A 38 7.24 -1.07 4.74
N ALA A 39 6.70 0.06 5.20
CA ALA A 39 7.25 0.80 6.33
C ALA A 39 7.22 -0.02 7.63
N ASN A 40 6.11 -0.74 7.87
CA ASN A 40 5.95 -1.60 9.05
C ASN A 40 6.94 -2.78 9.05
N VAL A 41 7.18 -3.41 7.89
CA VAL A 41 8.17 -4.47 7.75
C VAL A 41 9.60 -3.93 7.92
N ARG A 42 9.90 -2.74 7.39
CA ARG A 42 11.19 -2.04 7.61
C ARG A 42 11.42 -1.69 9.08
N ALA A 43 10.36 -1.41 9.83
CA ALA A 43 10.40 -1.19 11.27
C ALA A 43 10.54 -2.49 12.10
N GLY A 44 10.67 -3.65 11.45
CA GLY A 44 10.86 -4.94 12.12
C GLY A 44 9.58 -5.61 12.61
N ALA A 45 8.41 -5.17 12.16
CA ALA A 45 7.15 -5.78 12.57
C ALA A 45 6.97 -7.18 11.96
N THR A 46 6.71 -8.16 12.82
CA THR A 46 6.56 -9.59 12.45
C THR A 46 5.15 -10.13 12.66
N SER A 47 4.27 -9.39 13.35
CA SER A 47 2.93 -9.85 13.73
C SER A 47 1.81 -8.91 13.24
N PRO A 48 0.58 -9.43 13.04
CA PRO A 48 -0.58 -8.61 12.67
C PRO A 48 -1.00 -7.63 13.78
N VAL A 49 -0.49 -7.81 15.01
CA VAL A 49 -0.79 -6.93 16.15
C VAL A 49 -0.27 -5.51 15.91
N SER A 50 0.84 -5.35 15.17
CA SER A 50 1.38 -4.02 14.83
C SER A 50 0.35 -3.16 14.07
N ALA A 51 -0.40 -3.76 13.14
CA ALA A 51 -1.40 -3.04 12.36
C ALA A 51 -2.60 -2.60 13.23
N VAL A 52 -3.02 -3.44 14.18
CA VAL A 52 -4.12 -3.13 15.11
C VAL A 52 -3.72 -1.99 16.06
N ILE A 53 -2.52 -2.07 16.65
CA ILE A 53 -1.99 -1.00 17.52
C ILE A 53 -1.89 0.30 16.72
N HIS A 54 -1.36 0.25 15.50
CA HIS A 54 -1.27 1.43 14.64
C HIS A 54 -2.64 2.06 14.37
N ALA A 55 -3.67 1.25 14.09
CA ALA A 55 -5.03 1.76 13.86
C ALA A 55 -5.60 2.45 15.10
N ILE A 56 -5.43 1.86 16.29
CA ILE A 56 -5.87 2.45 17.56
C ILE A 56 -5.13 3.77 17.83
N LEU A 57 -3.81 3.80 17.62
CA LEU A 57 -2.99 5.00 17.78
C LEU A 57 -3.45 6.12 16.84
N VAL A 58 -3.79 5.81 15.59
CA VAL A 58 -4.30 6.81 14.64
C VAL A 58 -5.65 7.36 15.10
N ILE A 59 -6.58 6.51 15.55
CA ILE A 59 -7.89 6.97 16.07
C ILE A 59 -7.70 7.90 17.28
N LEU A 60 -6.85 7.49 18.23
CA LEU A 60 -6.59 8.29 19.43
C LEU A 60 -5.87 9.60 19.10
N ALA A 61 -4.89 9.56 18.19
CA ALA A 61 -4.20 10.75 17.71
C ALA A 61 -5.18 11.70 17.01
N LEU A 62 -6.09 11.21 16.16
CA LEU A 62 -7.09 12.07 15.52
C LEU A 62 -8.01 12.75 16.53
N LEU A 63 -8.47 12.04 17.56
CA LEU A 63 -9.33 12.62 18.59
C LEU A 63 -8.63 13.76 19.37
N VAL A 64 -7.32 13.64 19.62
CA VAL A 64 -6.54 14.63 20.37
C VAL A 64 -6.04 15.77 19.48
N LEU A 65 -5.58 15.45 18.26
CA LEU A 65 -4.92 16.39 17.35
C LEU A 65 -5.89 17.04 16.35
N ALA A 66 -7.16 16.65 16.30
CA ALA A 66 -8.20 17.26 15.46
C ALA A 66 -8.15 18.81 15.39
N PRO A 67 -8.06 19.56 16.52
CA PRO A 67 -8.02 21.03 16.46
C PRO A 67 -6.72 21.60 15.87
N LEU A 68 -5.65 20.81 15.81
CA LEU A 68 -4.38 21.23 15.22
C LEU A 68 -4.36 20.97 13.70
N LEU A 69 -5.08 19.93 13.24
CA LEU A 69 -5.19 19.60 11.82
C LEU A 69 -5.90 20.68 11.00
N SER A 70 -6.71 21.56 11.61
CA SER A 70 -7.39 22.65 10.89
C SER A 70 -6.44 23.72 10.36
N TRP A 71 -5.20 23.78 10.86
CA TRP A 71 -4.17 24.73 10.42
C TRP A 71 -3.32 24.20 9.26
N LEU A 72 -3.60 22.99 8.79
CA LEU A 72 -2.76 22.31 7.82
C LEU A 72 -2.94 22.92 6.42
N PRO A 73 -1.90 23.50 5.80
CA PRO A 73 -2.02 24.12 4.48
C PRO A 73 -2.21 23.05 3.40
N LEU A 74 -3.15 23.30 2.48
CA LEU A 74 -3.43 22.39 1.35
C LEU A 74 -2.19 22.15 0.46
N SER A 75 -1.27 23.12 0.39
CA SER A 75 -0.01 23.00 -0.36
C SER A 75 0.91 21.90 0.18
N ALA A 76 0.99 21.74 1.51
CA ALA A 76 1.80 20.69 2.13
C ALA A 76 1.23 19.30 1.83
N MET A 77 -0.10 19.17 1.80
CA MET A 77 -0.76 17.91 1.45
C MET A 77 -0.52 17.52 -0.01
N ALA A 78 -0.55 18.48 -0.94
CA ALA A 78 -0.23 18.23 -2.34
C ALA A 78 1.21 17.72 -2.52
N ALA A 79 2.19 18.36 -1.87
CA ALA A 79 3.58 17.94 -1.91
C ALA A 79 3.79 16.53 -1.32
N LEU A 80 3.12 16.22 -0.21
CA LEU A 80 3.16 14.88 0.41
C LEU A 80 2.63 13.80 -0.54
N LEU A 81 1.49 14.05 -1.19
CA LEU A 81 0.90 13.11 -2.15
C LEU A 81 1.82 12.86 -3.33
N LEU A 82 2.48 13.90 -3.86
CA LEU A 82 3.49 13.75 -4.92
C LEU A 82 4.68 12.91 -4.47
N MET A 83 5.19 13.12 -3.26
CA MET A 83 6.30 12.33 -2.72
C MET A 83 5.93 10.84 -2.56
N VAL A 84 4.73 10.55 -2.03
CA VAL A 84 4.26 9.18 -1.88
C VAL A 84 4.05 8.51 -3.24
N ALA A 85 3.45 9.23 -4.19
CA ALA A 85 3.28 8.74 -5.56
C ALA A 85 4.62 8.45 -6.23
N TRP A 86 5.62 9.32 -6.06
CA TRP A 86 6.96 9.11 -6.58
C TRP A 86 7.64 7.88 -5.96
N ASN A 87 7.47 7.68 -4.65
CA ASN A 87 8.07 6.54 -3.95
C ASN A 87 7.41 5.19 -4.31
N MET A 88 6.14 5.19 -4.74
CA MET A 88 5.46 3.99 -5.26
C MET A 88 5.61 3.82 -6.77
N SER A 89 5.97 4.89 -7.49
CA SER A 89 6.20 4.84 -8.93
C SER A 89 7.47 4.03 -9.22
N GLU A 90 7.30 2.81 -9.72
CA GLU A 90 8.41 2.02 -10.28
C GLU A 90 8.85 2.58 -11.66
N ALA A 91 9.03 3.90 -11.77
CA ALA A 91 9.36 4.60 -13.01
C ALA A 91 10.61 4.01 -13.69
N HIS A 92 11.58 3.52 -12.91
CA HIS A 92 12.77 2.85 -13.41
C HIS A 92 12.47 1.53 -14.14
N LYS A 93 11.50 0.74 -13.64
CA LYS A 93 11.10 -0.52 -14.28
C LYS A 93 10.28 -0.31 -15.55
N VAL A 94 9.50 0.77 -15.61
CA VAL A 94 8.77 1.15 -16.83
C VAL A 94 9.77 1.53 -17.94
N VAL A 95 10.83 2.25 -17.63
CA VAL A 95 11.90 2.57 -18.61
C VAL A 95 12.63 1.31 -19.07
N GLU A 96 12.90 0.36 -18.16
CA GLU A 96 13.51 -0.93 -18.50
C GLU A 96 12.59 -1.79 -19.39
N SER A 97 11.28 -1.80 -19.14
CA SER A 97 10.30 -2.57 -19.94
C SER A 97 9.92 -1.92 -21.27
N VAL A 98 10.12 -0.61 -21.42
CA VAL A 98 9.98 0.11 -22.70
C VAL A 98 11.25 -0.01 -23.56
N THR A 99 12.37 -0.46 -23.00
CA THR A 99 13.55 -0.79 -23.82
C THR A 99 13.26 -2.10 -24.55
N PRO A 100 13.08 -2.10 -25.89
CA PRO A 100 12.83 -3.32 -26.62
C PRO A 100 14.01 -4.28 -26.44
N CYS A 101 13.66 -5.55 -26.28
CA CYS A 101 14.51 -6.70 -26.05
C CYS A 101 15.61 -6.83 -27.13
N ALA A 102 16.70 -6.09 -26.98
CA ALA A 102 17.94 -6.30 -27.69
C ALA A 102 18.90 -6.97 -26.70
N GLU A 103 19.18 -8.26 -26.93
CA GLU A 103 20.23 -9.03 -26.25
C GLU A 103 19.89 -9.62 -24.87
N ARG A 104 19.16 -10.75 -24.83
CA ARG A 104 19.50 -11.83 -23.86
C ARG A 104 18.92 -13.20 -24.25
N ARG A 105 19.81 -14.06 -24.73
CA ARG A 105 19.65 -15.46 -25.20
C ARG A 105 18.99 -16.46 -24.22
N HIS A 106 18.58 -16.04 -23.02
CA HIS A 106 18.00 -16.92 -21.99
C HIS A 106 16.47 -16.94 -21.89
N TYR A 107 15.75 -16.04 -22.58
CA TYR A 107 14.27 -15.95 -22.52
C TYR A 107 13.50 -16.79 -23.56
N ARG A 108 14.19 -17.60 -24.38
CA ARG A 108 13.54 -18.49 -25.37
C ARG A 108 12.63 -19.56 -24.75
N LEU A 109 12.75 -19.84 -23.45
CA LEU A 109 11.83 -20.75 -22.75
C LEU A 109 10.54 -20.07 -22.26
N CYS A 110 10.52 -18.76 -22.04
CA CYS A 110 9.33 -18.09 -21.47
C CYS A 110 8.28 -17.72 -22.52
N CYS A 111 8.67 -17.42 -23.76
CA CYS A 111 7.68 -17.05 -24.79
C CYS A 111 6.82 -18.22 -25.31
N CYS A 112 7.20 -19.48 -25.10
CA CYS A 112 6.36 -20.62 -25.50
C CYS A 112 5.34 -21.07 -24.43
N ALA A 113 5.36 -20.49 -23.23
CA ALA A 113 4.46 -20.87 -22.14
C ALA A 113 3.22 -19.95 -22.00
N CYS A 114 3.08 -18.95 -22.88
CA CYS A 114 1.81 -18.24 -23.09
C CYS A 114 0.97 -18.97 -24.15
N HIS A 115 0.45 -20.14 -23.79
CA HIS A 115 -0.71 -20.75 -24.44
C HIS A 115 -1.54 -21.50 -23.41
#